data_AF-A0A6G3PK69-F1
#
_entry.id   AF-A0A6G3PK69-F1
#
_cell.length_a   1.000
_cell.length_b   1.000
_cell.length_c   1.000
_cell.angle_alpha   90.00
_cell.angle_beta   90.00
_cell.angle_gamma   90.00
#
_symmetry.space_group_name_H-M   'P 1'
#
loop_
_entity.id
_entity.type
_entity.pdbx_description
1 polymer ?
#
loop_
_entity_poly.entity_id
_entity_poly.type
_entity_poly.pdbx_seq_one_letter_code
_entity_poly.pdbx_strand_id
1 'polypeptide(L)'
;MHYASAAPGDQEAEGRFTAVGPGVSGALLAEIEPLLRHGLPEGVAERPTDGELRSLPQPFTYAVLADGGRLVARSAAVRETGGGPGVRFHAHAVHVPPGVPLPDDRMAVEAWRSPHWVAATPGGPVPDPLSLPPGPAAVSEGLDDFAVSRGPWLAAVLADLRRA
;
A
#
# COMPACT_ATOMS: atom_id res chain seq x y z
N MET A 1 4.37 8.95 4.92
CA MET A 1 5.37 7.97 5.41
C MET A 1 5.76 7.06 4.26
N HIS A 2 7.01 6.62 4.20
CA HIS A 2 7.47 5.64 3.22
C HIS A 2 8.09 4.44 3.91
N TYR A 3 7.77 3.26 3.41
CA TYR A 3 8.33 1.99 3.83
C TYR A 3 8.98 1.30 2.63
N ALA A 4 10.11 0.65 2.87
CA ALA A 4 10.82 -0.18 1.91
C ALA A 4 10.92 -1.59 2.48
N SER A 5 10.41 -2.60 1.77
CA SER A 5 10.66 -3.99 2.13
C SER A 5 12.17 -4.28 2.05
N ALA A 6 12.60 -5.31 2.79
CA ALA A 6 13.93 -5.88 2.61
C ALA A 6 14.14 -6.30 1.14
N ALA A 7 15.37 -6.18 0.66
CA ALA A 7 15.78 -6.73 -0.62
C ALA A 7 16.10 -8.23 -0.47
N PRO A 8 15.97 -9.03 -1.55
CA PRO A 8 16.46 -10.41 -1.54
C PRO A 8 17.94 -10.48 -1.15
N GLY A 9 18.26 -11.20 -0.06
CA GLY A 9 19.64 -11.37 0.42
C GLY A 9 20.07 -10.44 1.56
N ASP A 10 19.21 -9.52 2.02
CA ASP A 10 19.48 -8.73 3.21
C ASP A 10 19.50 -9.62 4.47
N GLN A 11 20.57 -9.49 5.28
CA GLN A 11 20.73 -10.23 6.54
C GLN A 11 19.89 -9.67 7.70
N GLU A 12 19.48 -8.39 7.60
CA GLU A 12 18.52 -7.76 8.51
C GLU A 12 17.10 -8.03 8.01
N ALA A 13 16.39 -8.90 8.73
CA ALA A 13 15.26 -9.66 8.20
C ALA A 13 13.96 -8.88 7.92
N GLU A 14 13.87 -7.58 8.15
CA GLU A 14 12.60 -6.86 8.03
C GLU A 14 12.82 -5.48 7.41
N GLY A 15 11.92 -5.08 6.49
CA GLY A 15 12.00 -3.78 5.81
C GLY A 15 11.96 -2.60 6.78
N ARG A 16 12.14 -1.39 6.28
CA ARG A 16 12.26 -0.18 7.14
C ARG A 16 11.46 1.01 6.64
N PHE A 17 11.05 1.85 7.57
CA PHE A 17 10.59 3.20 7.23
C PHE A 17 11.76 4.04 6.70
N THR A 18 11.61 4.59 5.51
CA THR A 18 12.63 5.46 4.90
C THR A 18 12.32 6.94 5.10
N ALA A 19 11.07 7.27 5.41
CA ALA A 19 10.70 8.62 5.81
C ALA A 19 9.37 8.63 6.60
N VAL A 20 9.31 9.44 7.65
CA VAL A 20 8.16 9.55 8.54
C VAL A 20 7.79 11.02 8.72
N GLY A 21 6.50 11.34 8.63
CA GLY A 21 5.99 12.69 8.84
C GLY A 21 5.97 13.07 10.33
N PRO A 22 5.83 14.36 10.65
CA PRO A 22 5.72 14.81 12.04
C PRO A 22 4.47 14.23 12.71
N GLY A 23 4.53 14.02 14.03
CA GLY A 23 3.39 13.58 14.83
C GLY A 23 3.08 12.07 14.82
N VAL A 24 3.89 11.27 14.13
CA VAL A 24 3.79 9.80 14.18
C VAL A 24 4.71 9.26 15.27
N SER A 25 4.14 8.60 16.28
CA SER A 25 4.90 8.03 17.40
C SER A 25 5.56 6.70 17.02
N GLY A 26 6.59 6.30 17.79
CA GLY A 26 7.23 4.98 17.61
C GLY A 26 6.27 3.81 17.82
N ALA A 27 5.31 3.92 18.75
CA ALA A 27 4.28 2.92 18.96
C ALA A 27 3.37 2.78 17.73
N LEU A 28 3.01 3.90 17.10
CA LEU A 28 2.21 3.90 15.88
C LEU A 28 2.99 3.29 14.70
N LEU A 29 4.29 3.57 14.59
CA LEU A 29 5.13 2.92 13.58
C LEU A 29 5.18 1.40 13.76
N ALA A 30 5.31 0.91 15.00
CA ALA A 30 5.32 -0.52 15.29
C ALA A 30 3.98 -1.20 14.95
N GLU A 31 2.86 -0.50 15.11
CA GLU A 31 1.54 -0.98 14.69
C GLU A 31 1.37 -0.96 13.16
N ILE A 32 1.87 0.08 12.49
CA ILE A 32 1.73 0.27 11.04
C ILE A 32 2.62 -0.69 10.26
N GLU A 33 3.82 -0.98 10.76
CA GLU A 33 4.83 -1.70 9.99
C GLU A 33 4.34 -3.05 9.42
N PRO A 34 3.70 -3.95 10.22
CA PRO A 34 3.19 -5.21 9.70
C PRO A 34 2.14 -5.04 8.59
N LEU A 35 1.41 -3.94 8.58
CA LEU A 35 0.38 -3.63 7.57
C LEU A 35 0.97 -3.20 6.22
N LEU A 36 2.24 -2.80 6.19
CA LEU A 36 2.97 -2.37 5.00
C LEU A 36 3.93 -3.45 4.46
N ARG A 37 4.17 -4.51 5.24
CA ARG A 37 5.01 -5.64 4.85
C ARG A 37 4.30 -6.46 3.78
N HIS A 38 4.68 -6.22 2.52
CA HIS A 38 4.28 -7.07 1.40
C HIS A 38 5.48 -7.85 0.89
N GLY A 39 5.32 -9.18 0.81
CA GLY A 39 6.27 -10.06 0.13
C GLY A 39 6.02 -10.08 -1.37
N LEU A 40 7.07 -10.37 -2.15
CA LEU A 40 6.92 -10.64 -3.58
C LEU A 40 6.13 -11.92 -3.80
N PRO A 41 5.23 -11.95 -4.80
CA PRO A 41 4.69 -13.21 -5.30
C PRO A 41 5.82 -14.16 -5.69
N GLU A 42 5.60 -15.46 -5.53
CA GLU A 42 6.54 -16.46 -6.03
C GLU A 42 6.68 -16.36 -7.56
N GLY A 43 7.87 -16.66 -8.06
CA GLY A 43 8.14 -16.70 -9.51
C GLY A 43 8.35 -15.33 -10.17
N VAL A 44 8.44 -14.24 -9.40
CA VAL A 44 8.88 -12.94 -9.94
C VAL A 44 10.32 -13.05 -10.42
N ALA A 45 10.56 -12.66 -11.69
CA ALA A 45 11.89 -12.67 -12.27
C ALA A 45 12.86 -11.81 -11.46
N GLU A 46 14.11 -12.23 -11.37
CA GLU A 46 15.17 -11.50 -10.64
C GLU A 46 15.44 -10.11 -11.25
N ARG A 47 15.21 -9.98 -12.55
CA ARG A 47 15.35 -8.75 -13.33
C ARG A 47 14.14 -8.58 -14.26
N PRO A 48 12.96 -8.24 -13.72
CA PRO A 48 11.78 -8.04 -14.55
C PRO A 48 12.01 -6.84 -15.47
N THR A 49 11.38 -6.80 -16.64
CA THR A 49 11.23 -5.60 -17.46
C THR A 49 10.33 -4.57 -16.77
N ASP A 50 10.30 -3.32 -17.25
CA ASP A 50 9.41 -2.30 -16.69
C ASP A 50 7.92 -2.62 -16.95
N GLY A 51 7.62 -3.40 -17.98
CA GLY A 51 6.27 -3.94 -18.23
C GLY A 51 5.89 -4.96 -17.16
N GLU A 52 6.75 -5.94 -16.92
CA GLU A 52 6.53 -6.97 -15.90
C GLU A 52 6.43 -6.36 -14.49
N LEU A 53 7.29 -5.41 -14.14
CA LEU A 53 7.24 -4.72 -12.85
C LEU A 53 5.91 -3.98 -12.64
N ARG A 54 5.39 -3.30 -13.69
CA ARG A 54 4.09 -2.62 -13.64
C ARG A 54 2.90 -3.58 -13.61
N SER A 55 3.08 -4.82 -14.05
CA SER A 55 2.05 -5.86 -14.01
C SER A 55 1.92 -6.53 -12.64
N LEU A 56 2.90 -6.36 -11.76
CA LEU A 56 2.83 -6.92 -10.40
C LEU A 56 1.70 -6.28 -9.59
N PRO A 57 1.13 -7.03 -8.64
CA PRO A 57 0.10 -6.49 -7.75
C PRO A 57 0.53 -5.19 -7.08
N GLN A 58 -0.41 -4.26 -6.95
CA GLN A 58 -0.24 -3.02 -6.22
C GLN A 58 -1.17 -3.04 -5.01
N PRO A 59 -0.72 -3.57 -3.86
CA PRO A 59 -1.53 -3.61 -2.66
C PRO A 59 -2.01 -2.21 -2.26
N PHE A 60 -3.27 -2.15 -1.83
CA PHE A 60 -3.86 -0.98 -1.22
C PHE A 60 -4.35 -1.36 0.17
N THR A 61 -3.94 -0.60 1.18
CA THR A 61 -4.24 -0.87 2.59
C THR A 61 -5.08 0.27 3.14
N TYR A 62 -6.19 -0.10 3.79
CA TYR A 62 -6.94 0.77 4.68
C TYR A 62 -7.10 0.07 6.03
N ALA A 63 -6.69 0.71 7.11
CA ALA A 63 -6.79 0.17 8.46
C ALA A 63 -7.21 1.23 9.46
N VAL A 64 -7.98 0.83 10.47
CA VAL A 64 -8.22 1.63 11.68
C VAL A 64 -7.13 1.27 12.68
N LEU A 65 -6.50 2.27 13.26
CA LEU A 65 -5.37 2.12 14.20
C LEU A 65 -5.85 2.23 15.65
N ALA A 66 -5.03 1.76 16.59
CA ALA A 66 -5.34 1.73 18.01
C ALA A 66 -5.58 3.12 18.63
N ASP A 67 -5.00 4.18 18.04
CA ASP A 67 -5.23 5.57 18.45
C ASP A 67 -6.59 6.12 17.97
N GLY A 68 -7.36 5.34 17.20
CA GLY A 68 -8.62 5.75 16.57
C GLY A 68 -8.43 6.47 15.23
N GLY A 69 -7.18 6.60 14.77
CA GLY A 69 -6.81 7.12 13.47
C GLY A 69 -6.99 6.07 12.37
N ARG A 70 -6.61 6.44 11.15
CA ARG A 70 -6.68 5.56 9.98
C ARG A 70 -5.38 5.59 9.21
N LEU A 71 -5.01 4.44 8.66
CA LEU A 71 -3.93 4.29 7.70
C LEU A 71 -4.54 4.15 6.30
N VAL A 72 -4.03 4.91 5.34
CA VAL A 72 -4.24 4.69 3.91
C VAL A 72 -2.89 4.49 3.25
N ALA A 73 -2.65 3.37 2.58
CA ALA A 73 -1.37 3.11 1.94
C ALA A 73 -1.52 2.44 0.58
N ARG A 74 -0.56 2.70 -0.30
CA ARG A 74 -0.38 1.99 -1.55
C ARG A 74 1.05 1.50 -1.67
N SER A 75 1.18 0.24 -2.08
CA SER A 75 2.46 -0.41 -2.30
C SER A 75 2.67 -0.65 -3.80
N ALA A 76 3.91 -0.47 -4.24
CA ALA A 76 4.34 -0.72 -5.61
C ALA A 76 5.66 -1.50 -5.60
N ALA A 77 5.77 -2.46 -6.52
CA ALA A 77 7.03 -3.12 -6.77
C ALA A 77 8.01 -2.14 -7.44
N VAL A 78 9.24 -2.10 -6.94
CA VAL A 78 10.32 -1.25 -7.45
C VAL A 78 11.58 -2.05 -7.65
N ARG A 79 12.42 -1.60 -8.59
CA ARG A 79 13.78 -2.12 -8.74
C ARG A 79 14.62 -1.78 -7.52
N GLU A 80 15.49 -2.71 -7.18
CA GLU A 80 16.61 -2.47 -6.28
C GLU A 80 17.50 -1.33 -6.87
N THR A 81 17.96 -0.42 -6.01
CA THR A 81 18.64 0.83 -6.43
C THR A 81 20.14 0.85 -6.09
N GLY A 82 20.63 -0.16 -5.36
CA GLY A 82 22.02 -0.40 -4.96
C GLY A 82 22.84 -1.23 -5.96
N GLY A 83 22.29 -1.51 -7.16
CA GLY A 83 23.00 -2.18 -8.24
C GLY A 83 22.94 -3.71 -8.18
N GLY A 84 22.21 -4.27 -7.23
CA GLY A 84 21.92 -5.70 -7.14
C GLY A 84 20.74 -6.09 -8.03
N PRO A 85 20.66 -7.36 -8.47
CA PRO A 85 19.43 -7.89 -9.04
C PRO A 85 18.37 -8.00 -7.93
N GLY A 86 17.11 -7.70 -8.25
CA GLY A 86 16.03 -7.81 -7.28
C GLY A 86 14.91 -6.81 -7.45
N VAL A 87 13.77 -7.20 -6.90
CA VAL A 87 12.57 -6.37 -6.73
C VAL A 87 12.34 -6.21 -5.24
N ARG A 88 11.84 -5.06 -4.83
CA ARG A 88 11.34 -4.82 -3.46
C ARG A 88 10.00 -4.12 -3.55
N PHE A 89 9.25 -4.10 -2.45
CA PHE A 89 8.07 -3.25 -2.34
C PHE A 89 8.42 -1.91 -1.70
N HIS A 90 7.91 -0.86 -2.31
CA HIS A 90 7.82 0.46 -1.72
C HIS A 90 6.38 0.73 -1.34
N ALA A 91 6.13 1.07 -0.08
CA ALA A 91 4.83 1.57 0.36
C ALA A 91 4.89 3.07 0.61
N HIS A 92 3.91 3.78 0.07
CA HIS A 92 3.61 5.16 0.44
C HIS A 92 2.34 5.15 1.29
N ALA A 93 2.44 5.66 2.51
CA ALA A 93 1.38 5.59 3.52
C ALA A 93 1.06 6.97 4.11
N VAL A 94 -0.23 7.21 4.34
CA VAL A 94 -0.81 8.41 4.93
C VAL A 94 -1.51 8.02 6.22
N HIS A 95 -1.13 8.66 7.33
CA HIS A 95 -1.85 8.56 8.59
C HIS A 95 -2.88 9.70 8.66
N VAL A 96 -4.14 9.35 8.86
CA VAL A 96 -5.25 10.28 9.09
C VAL A 96 -5.55 10.29 10.59
N PRO A 97 -5.34 11.42 11.29
CA PRO A 97 -5.54 11.48 12.72
C PRO A 97 -6.99 11.16 13.14
N PRO A 98 -7.20 10.75 14.40
CA PRO A 98 -8.53 10.51 14.95
C PRO A 98 -9.44 11.74 14.77
N GLY A 99 -10.68 11.51 14.36
CA GLY A 99 -11.68 12.57 14.17
C GLY A 99 -11.49 13.47 12.93
N VAL A 100 -10.41 13.31 12.16
CA VAL A 100 -10.19 14.06 10.92
C VAL A 100 -10.86 13.32 9.75
N PRO A 101 -11.92 13.85 9.13
CA PRO A 101 -12.58 13.17 8.00
C PRO A 101 -11.63 13.07 6.80
N LEU A 102 -11.92 12.13 5.89
CA LEU A 102 -11.29 12.16 4.57
C LEU A 102 -11.80 13.38 3.80
N PRO A 103 -10.98 14.03 2.96
CA PRO A 103 -11.43 15.17 2.16
C PRO A 103 -12.68 14.86 1.34
N ASP A 104 -13.60 15.81 1.27
CA ASP A 104 -14.86 15.73 0.49
C ASP A 104 -15.75 14.50 0.81
N ASP A 105 -15.73 13.98 2.05
CA ASP A 105 -16.48 12.77 2.47
C ASP A 105 -16.18 11.51 1.63
N ARG A 106 -15.02 11.48 0.98
CA ARG A 106 -14.62 10.39 0.09
C ARG A 106 -14.38 9.08 0.81
N MET A 107 -14.55 7.98 0.08
CA MET A 107 -14.13 6.67 0.57
C MET A 107 -12.62 6.51 0.39
N ALA A 108 -11.95 5.84 1.34
CA ALA A 108 -10.51 5.60 1.24
C ALA A 108 -10.11 4.91 -0.09
N VAL A 109 -10.95 3.99 -0.59
CA VAL A 109 -10.70 3.28 -1.85
C VAL A 109 -10.59 4.21 -3.06
N GLU A 110 -11.23 5.38 -3.02
CA GLU A 110 -11.13 6.38 -4.09
C GLU A 110 -9.74 7.00 -4.18
N ALA A 111 -8.96 6.95 -3.09
CA ALA A 111 -7.56 7.36 -3.14
C ALA A 111 -6.70 6.36 -3.93
N TRP A 112 -7.08 5.09 -4.12
CA TRP A 112 -6.22 4.06 -4.74
C TRP A 112 -5.60 4.54 -6.05
N ARG A 113 -6.41 5.02 -6.99
CA ARG A 113 -5.92 5.42 -8.32
C ARG A 113 -5.36 6.84 -8.37
N SER A 114 -5.21 7.51 -7.23
CA SER A 114 -4.68 8.87 -7.18
C SER A 114 -3.28 8.98 -7.80
N PRO A 115 -3.02 9.99 -8.64
CA PRO A 115 -1.73 10.14 -9.30
C PRO A 115 -0.60 10.56 -8.35
N HIS A 116 -0.91 10.96 -7.12
CA HIS A 116 0.10 11.45 -6.17
C HIS A 116 0.74 10.33 -5.33
N TRP A 117 0.33 9.08 -5.53
CA TRP A 117 1.06 7.95 -4.94
C TRP A 117 2.46 7.85 -5.53
N VAL A 118 3.44 8.26 -4.72
CA VAL A 118 4.84 8.01 -4.98
C VAL A 118 5.11 6.50 -5.02
N ALA A 119 5.65 6.03 -6.14
CA ALA A 119 5.91 4.61 -6.38
C ALA A 119 7.35 4.21 -6.08
N ALA A 120 8.24 5.12 -5.66
CA ALA A 120 9.65 4.85 -5.38
C ALA A 120 10.13 5.55 -4.11
N THR A 121 11.14 4.99 -3.44
CA THR A 121 11.76 5.64 -2.28
C THR A 121 12.26 7.04 -2.67
N PRO A 122 11.76 8.12 -2.07
CA PRO A 122 12.25 9.47 -2.36
C PRO A 122 13.74 9.58 -2.03
N GLY A 123 14.53 10.24 -2.89
CA GLY A 123 15.95 10.51 -2.65
C GLY A 123 16.21 11.79 -1.82
N GLY A 124 15.20 12.32 -1.12
CA GLY A 124 15.21 13.64 -0.49
C GLY A 124 14.49 13.68 0.86
N PRO A 125 14.39 14.87 1.49
CA PRO A 125 13.85 15.02 2.85
C PRO A 125 12.36 14.64 2.92
N VAL A 126 11.86 14.55 4.16
CA VAL A 126 10.53 14.08 4.55
C VAL A 126 9.46 14.48 3.53
N PRO A 127 8.61 13.54 3.08
CA PRO A 127 7.57 13.83 2.11
C PRO A 127 6.66 14.90 2.66
N ASP A 128 6.30 15.86 1.80
CA ASP A 128 5.20 16.75 2.12
C ASP A 128 3.97 15.91 2.49
N PRO A 129 3.17 16.36 3.47
CA PRO A 129 1.92 15.70 3.80
C PRO A 129 1.10 15.52 2.52
N LEU A 130 0.85 14.27 2.14
CA LEU A 130 -0.11 14.00 1.07
C LEU A 130 -1.46 14.55 1.54
N SER A 131 -1.92 15.61 0.91
CA SER A 131 -3.36 15.84 0.80
C SER A 131 -3.90 14.71 -0.05
N LEU A 132 -4.81 13.88 0.47
CA LEU A 132 -5.41 12.75 -0.26
C LEU A 132 -6.08 13.29 -1.54
N PRO A 133 -5.46 13.14 -2.72
CA PRO A 133 -5.93 13.78 -3.92
C PRO A 133 -6.88 12.86 -4.68
N PRO A 134 -7.79 13.42 -5.50
CA PRO A 134 -8.81 12.65 -6.19
C PRO A 134 -8.21 11.48 -6.99
N GLY A 135 -8.71 10.27 -6.77
CA GLY A 135 -8.56 9.21 -7.76
C GLY A 135 -9.45 9.47 -8.98
N PRO A 136 -9.08 8.97 -10.17
CA PRO A 136 -9.93 9.03 -11.36
C PRO A 136 -11.22 8.23 -11.15
N ALA A 137 -12.35 8.95 -11.30
CA ALA A 137 -13.73 8.51 -11.18
C ALA A 137 -14.13 7.93 -9.81
N ALA A 138 -15.38 8.14 -9.41
CA ALA A 138 -15.93 7.55 -8.21
C ALA A 138 -15.89 6.03 -8.36
N VAL A 139 -15.28 5.31 -7.41
CA VAL A 139 -15.22 3.84 -7.42
C VAL A 139 -16.64 3.23 -7.43
N SER A 140 -17.65 4.02 -7.06
CA SER A 140 -19.06 3.65 -7.12
C SER A 140 -19.57 3.33 -8.54
N GLU A 141 -19.03 3.95 -9.60
CA GLU A 141 -19.41 3.62 -10.97
C GLU A 141 -18.85 2.24 -11.37
N GLY A 142 -19.72 1.24 -11.39
CA GLY A 142 -19.40 -0.13 -11.80
C GLY A 142 -19.04 -1.09 -10.66
N LEU A 143 -19.06 -0.63 -9.39
CA LEU A 143 -18.87 -1.53 -8.24
C LEU A 143 -20.01 -2.54 -8.11
N ASP A 144 -21.24 -2.11 -8.35
CA ASP A 144 -22.41 -2.99 -8.35
C ASP A 144 -22.29 -4.05 -9.45
N ASP A 145 -21.96 -3.65 -10.69
CA ASP A 145 -21.76 -4.59 -11.80
C ASP A 145 -20.61 -5.57 -11.51
N PHE A 146 -19.52 -5.07 -10.93
CA PHE A 146 -18.41 -5.90 -10.49
C PHE A 146 -18.84 -6.90 -9.41
N ALA A 147 -19.55 -6.45 -8.38
CA ALA A 147 -20.04 -7.30 -7.30
C ALA A 147 -21.00 -8.37 -7.81
N VAL A 148 -21.92 -8.01 -8.71
CA VAL A 148 -22.82 -8.96 -9.39
C VAL A 148 -22.02 -9.99 -10.19
N SER A 149 -21.02 -9.54 -10.97
CA SER A 149 -20.20 -10.45 -11.80
C SER A 149 -19.37 -11.43 -10.97
N ARG A 150 -18.98 -11.06 -9.75
CA ARG A 150 -18.13 -11.87 -8.86
C ARG A 150 -18.92 -12.60 -7.78
N GLY A 151 -20.23 -12.35 -7.64
CA GLY A 151 -21.09 -12.94 -6.61
C GLY A 151 -20.96 -14.47 -6.46
N PRO A 152 -21.06 -15.26 -7.55
CA PRO A 152 -20.92 -16.72 -7.47
C PRO A 152 -19.54 -17.18 -6.96
N TRP A 153 -18.47 -16.48 -7.34
CA TRP A 153 -17.11 -16.78 -6.89
C TRP A 153 -16.90 -16.38 -5.42
N LEU A 154 -17.35 -15.18 -5.02
CA LEU A 154 -17.28 -14.71 -3.63
C LEU A 154 -18.05 -15.64 -2.69
N ALA A 155 -19.24 -16.11 -3.09
CA ALA A 155 -20.03 -17.05 -2.31
C ALA A 155 -19.26 -18.35 -2.02
N ALA A 156 -18.53 -18.86 -3.01
CA ALA A 156 -17.68 -20.04 -2.83
C ALA A 156 -16.52 -19.77 -1.86
N VAL A 157 -15.77 -18.67 -2.07
CA VAL A 157 -14.65 -18.29 -1.19
C VAL A 157 -15.10 -18.11 0.25
N LEU A 158 -16.20 -17.40 0.50
CA LEU A 158 -16.71 -17.16 1.85
C LEU A 158 -17.21 -18.46 2.51
N ALA A 159 -17.83 -19.36 1.73
CA ALA A 159 -18.24 -20.66 2.24
C ALA A 159 -17.04 -21.53 2.66
N ASP A 160 -15.91 -21.41 1.96
CA ASP A 160 -14.67 -22.10 2.30
C ASP A 160 -13.98 -21.48 3.52
N LEU A 161 -13.91 -20.14 3.60
CA LEU A 161 -13.37 -19.44 4.77
C LEU A 161 -14.15 -19.75 6.06
N ARG A 162 -15.48 -19.91 5.99
CA ARG A 162 -16.30 -20.31 7.14
C ARG A 162 -16.02 -21.74 7.63
N ARG A 163 -15.43 -22.58 6.78
CA ARG A 163 -15.13 -23.99 7.08
C ARG A 163 -13.71 -24.20 7.58
N ALA A 164 -12.83 -23.21 7.44
CA ALA A 164 -11.47 -23.20 7.97
C ALA A 164 -11.44 -22.66 9.41
#